data_AF-A0A1Q4VLM6-F1
#
_entry.id   AF-A0A1Q4VLM6-F1
#
_cell.length_a   1.000
_cell.length_b   1.000
_cell.length_c   1.000
_cell.angle_alpha   90.00
_cell.angle_beta   90.00
_cell.angle_gamma   90.00
#
_symmetry.space_group_name_H-M   'P 1'
#
loop_
_entity.id
_entity.type
_entity.pdbx_description
1 polymer ?
#
loop_
_entity_poly.entity_id
_entity_poly.type
_entity_poly.pdbx_seq_one_letter_code
_entity_poly.pdbx_strand_id
1 'polypeptide(L)'
;MNPPGPQHPPAPQQGPAATGTPSVPASPHPPAAFTVTSTTTTPIEAGAVAEILGSCLGSEASQYQAVIAVRAPAASSDTDGVVVAVDSAGQYVQCESKGRTGHSISLPPTFINDRLWGAGHLVEFFDSFNAPTGAGQVLSLGAGHYTADVAKVTISYGDDPTQYPAVMAGGAFAYTAAISTGPDANAFPPTPYVHAYNADGKEIYNQKTQPTAKDTHP
;
A
#
# COMPACT_ATOMS: atom_id res chain seq x y z
N MET A 1 43.83 -77.24 21.37
CA MET A 1 45.22 -76.79 21.15
C MET A 1 45.17 -75.45 20.42
N ASN A 2 45.76 -74.40 20.99
CA ASN A 2 46.17 -73.15 20.32
C ASN A 2 47.71 -73.10 20.41
N PRO A 3 48.52 -72.37 19.59
CA PRO A 3 48.31 -70.98 19.11
C PRO A 3 48.93 -70.73 17.68
N PRO A 4 49.54 -69.57 17.31
CA PRO A 4 48.92 -68.28 16.92
C PRO A 4 49.46 -67.68 15.58
N GLY A 5 48.86 -66.59 15.10
CA GLY A 5 49.50 -65.64 14.17
C GLY A 5 48.76 -64.30 14.09
N PRO A 6 49.42 -63.12 14.03
CA PRO A 6 48.87 -61.89 14.61
C PRO A 6 48.61 -60.72 13.62
N GLN A 7 47.87 -59.72 14.13
CA GLN A 7 47.89 -58.26 13.88
C GLN A 7 46.72 -57.58 13.12
N HIS A 8 46.16 -56.58 13.82
CA HIS A 8 45.15 -55.53 13.54
C HIS A 8 45.57 -54.48 12.47
N PRO A 9 44.81 -53.38 12.14
CA PRO A 9 43.45 -52.90 12.55
C PRO A 9 42.53 -52.47 11.37
N PRO A 10 41.29 -51.95 11.61
CA PRO A 10 40.24 -51.78 10.60
C PRO A 10 40.10 -50.35 10.05
N ALA A 11 39.50 -50.21 8.86
CA ALA A 11 38.85 -48.98 8.39
C ALA A 11 37.51 -49.33 7.70
N PRO A 12 36.36 -48.74 8.09
CA PRO A 12 35.08 -49.06 7.48
C PRO A 12 34.88 -48.41 6.11
N GLN A 13 34.25 -49.16 5.22
CA GLN A 13 33.86 -48.80 3.85
C GLN A 13 32.85 -47.64 3.80
N GLN A 14 32.97 -46.85 2.72
CA GLN A 14 32.07 -45.77 2.31
C GLN A 14 30.74 -46.30 1.73
N GLY A 15 29.65 -45.60 2.04
CA GLY A 15 28.39 -45.52 1.26
C GLY A 15 27.21 -46.35 1.79
N PRO A 16 25.93 -45.94 1.59
CA PRO A 16 25.45 -44.97 0.60
C PRO A 16 24.79 -43.69 1.16
N ALA A 17 24.67 -42.71 0.27
CA ALA A 17 24.15 -41.36 0.48
C ALA A 17 22.64 -41.33 0.78
N ALA A 18 22.28 -40.43 1.70
CA ALA A 18 20.91 -39.99 1.88
C ALA A 18 20.41 -39.31 0.58
N THR A 19 19.27 -39.77 0.08
CA THR A 19 18.52 -39.12 -1.00
C THR A 19 18.00 -37.77 -0.51
N GLY A 20 18.80 -36.72 -0.72
CA GLY A 20 18.36 -35.34 -0.64
C GLY A 20 17.42 -35.05 -1.81
N THR A 21 16.18 -34.71 -1.49
CA THR A 21 15.21 -34.14 -2.43
C THR A 21 15.86 -32.92 -3.11
N PRO A 22 15.84 -32.79 -4.45
CA PRO A 22 16.37 -31.60 -5.09
C PRO A 22 15.49 -30.40 -4.71
N SER A 23 16.04 -29.47 -3.96
CA SER A 23 15.48 -28.12 -3.84
C SER A 23 15.51 -27.50 -5.23
N VAL A 24 14.34 -27.41 -5.87
CA VAL A 24 14.18 -26.66 -7.11
C VAL A 24 14.61 -25.22 -6.82
N PRO A 25 15.56 -24.64 -7.58
CA PRO A 25 15.86 -23.23 -7.44
C PRO A 25 14.57 -22.47 -7.76
N ALA A 26 14.16 -21.57 -6.86
CA ALA A 26 13.04 -20.67 -7.10
C ALA A 26 13.28 -20.02 -8.48
N SER A 27 12.35 -20.25 -9.41
CA SER A 27 12.40 -19.63 -10.73
C SER A 27 12.66 -18.13 -10.54
N PRO A 28 13.60 -17.53 -11.27
CA PRO A 28 13.78 -16.09 -11.20
C PRO A 28 12.45 -15.45 -11.58
N HIS A 29 11.85 -14.71 -10.64
CA HIS A 29 10.69 -13.90 -10.95
C HIS A 29 11.05 -13.02 -12.16
N PRO A 30 10.20 -12.97 -13.20
CA PRO A 30 10.38 -12.00 -14.27
C PRO A 30 10.61 -10.62 -13.65
N PRO A 31 11.54 -9.80 -14.17
CA PRO A 31 11.67 -8.43 -13.69
C PRO A 31 10.30 -7.75 -13.76
N ALA A 32 9.92 -7.09 -12.67
CA ALA A 32 8.63 -6.42 -12.60
C ALA A 32 8.49 -5.48 -13.79
N ALA A 33 7.32 -5.48 -14.43
CA ALA A 33 7.02 -4.59 -15.56
C ALA A 33 6.98 -3.10 -15.17
N PHE A 34 7.24 -2.79 -13.90
CA PHE A 34 7.25 -1.47 -13.33
C PHE A 34 8.33 -1.35 -12.26
N THR A 35 8.66 -0.11 -11.92
CA THR A 35 9.54 0.23 -10.80
C THR A 35 8.92 1.37 -10.02
N VAL A 36 8.75 1.22 -8.70
CA VAL A 36 8.43 2.35 -7.82
C VAL A 36 9.67 3.22 -7.70
N THR A 37 9.64 4.42 -8.26
CA THR A 37 10.81 5.31 -8.28
C THR A 37 10.87 6.23 -7.07
N SER A 38 9.73 6.52 -6.44
CA SER A 38 9.68 7.30 -5.20
C SER A 38 8.33 7.14 -4.51
N THR A 39 8.34 7.11 -3.18
CA THR A 39 7.15 7.27 -2.32
C THR A 39 7.31 8.46 -1.37
N THR A 40 8.35 9.26 -1.57
CA THR A 40 8.69 10.37 -0.66
C THR A 40 7.70 11.50 -0.84
N THR A 41 6.96 11.78 0.22
CA THR A 41 6.02 12.90 0.28
C THR A 41 6.62 14.12 0.95
N THR A 42 6.10 15.30 0.64
CA THR A 42 6.38 16.53 1.40
C THR A 42 5.10 17.10 2.02
N PRO A 43 5.15 17.76 3.19
CA PRO A 43 3.97 18.38 3.77
C PRO A 43 3.36 19.46 2.89
N ILE A 44 2.04 19.57 2.88
CA ILE A 44 1.33 20.73 2.32
C ILE A 44 1.23 21.82 3.40
N GLU A 45 1.57 23.05 3.05
CA GLU A 45 1.47 24.19 3.97
C GLU A 45 0.02 24.44 4.42
N ALA A 46 -0.17 24.77 5.69
CA ALA A 46 -1.51 24.93 6.30
C ALA A 46 -2.43 25.90 5.53
N GLY A 47 -1.89 27.00 5.00
CA GLY A 47 -2.66 27.93 4.18
C GLY A 47 -3.20 27.30 2.90
N ALA A 48 -2.42 26.43 2.25
CA ALA A 48 -2.87 25.69 1.08
C ALA A 48 -3.90 24.61 1.44
N VAL A 49 -3.76 23.97 2.61
CA VAL A 49 -4.73 22.97 3.10
C VAL A 49 -6.13 23.56 3.23
N ALA A 50 -6.26 24.76 3.79
CA ALA A 50 -7.55 25.43 3.93
C ALA A 50 -8.21 25.73 2.56
N GLU A 51 -7.43 26.16 1.57
CA GLU A 51 -7.93 26.41 0.22
C GLU A 51 -8.32 25.12 -0.51
N ILE A 52 -7.54 24.05 -0.34
CA ILE A 52 -7.84 22.72 -0.90
C ILE A 52 -9.16 22.20 -0.34
N LEU A 53 -9.34 22.23 0.99
CA LEU A 53 -10.58 21.79 1.61
C LEU A 53 -11.76 22.67 1.20
N GLY A 54 -11.58 23.99 1.16
CA GLY A 54 -12.61 24.94 0.74
C GLY A 54 -13.11 24.70 -0.69
N SER A 55 -12.22 24.37 -1.62
CA SER A 55 -12.59 24.05 -3.00
C SER A 55 -13.16 22.64 -3.19
N CYS A 56 -12.72 21.68 -2.38
CA CYS A 56 -13.21 20.30 -2.41
C CYS A 56 -14.60 20.12 -1.77
N LEU A 57 -14.82 20.76 -0.60
CA LEU A 57 -16.00 20.53 0.25
C LEU A 57 -16.98 21.73 0.25
N GLY A 58 -16.59 22.85 -0.34
CA GLY A 58 -17.41 24.06 -0.35
C GLY A 58 -17.66 24.61 1.06
N SER A 59 -18.92 24.93 1.37
CA SER A 59 -19.34 25.49 2.67
C SER A 59 -19.03 24.56 3.85
N GLU A 60 -19.00 23.26 3.62
CA GLU A 60 -18.81 22.26 4.67
C GLU A 60 -17.35 22.16 5.12
N ALA A 61 -16.39 22.74 4.38
CA ALA A 61 -14.95 22.63 4.68
C ALA A 61 -14.58 23.00 6.13
N SER A 62 -15.29 23.98 6.70
CA SER A 62 -15.08 24.45 8.08
C SER A 62 -15.42 23.42 9.17
N GLN A 63 -16.15 22.35 8.82
CA GLN A 63 -16.52 21.27 9.74
C GLN A 63 -15.45 20.18 9.84
N TYR A 64 -14.46 20.22 8.94
CA TYR A 64 -13.43 19.19 8.83
C TYR A 64 -12.06 19.69 9.28
N GLN A 65 -11.37 18.85 10.03
CA GLN A 65 -9.99 19.03 10.45
C GLN A 65 -9.08 18.14 9.59
N ALA A 66 -8.11 18.74 8.89
CA ALA A 66 -7.09 17.97 8.18
C ALA A 66 -6.25 17.14 9.16
N VAL A 67 -6.09 15.84 8.87
CA VAL A 67 -5.25 14.89 9.62
C VAL A 67 -4.03 14.47 8.81
N ILE A 68 -4.14 14.42 7.48
CA ILE A 68 -3.01 14.19 6.56
C ILE A 68 -3.07 15.25 5.46
N ALA A 69 -1.94 15.86 5.13
CA ALA A 69 -1.84 16.79 4.00
C ALA A 69 -0.44 16.70 3.39
N VAL A 70 -0.33 16.02 2.24
CA VAL A 70 0.96 15.71 1.62
C VAL A 70 0.95 15.89 0.11
N ARG A 71 2.07 16.39 -0.44
CA ARG A 71 2.37 16.36 -1.87
C ARG A 71 2.91 15.00 -2.26
N ALA A 72 2.47 14.53 -3.41
CA ALA A 72 2.96 13.32 -4.04
C ALA A 72 4.37 13.52 -4.61
N PRO A 73 5.17 12.45 -4.74
CA PRO A 73 6.50 12.49 -5.35
C PRO A 73 6.49 12.84 -6.85
N ALA A 74 5.33 12.75 -7.50
CA ALA A 74 5.11 13.16 -8.88
C ALA A 74 3.72 13.78 -9.03
N ALA A 75 3.57 14.67 -10.01
CA ALA A 75 2.32 15.37 -10.29
C ALA A 75 1.75 14.95 -11.66
N SER A 76 0.47 14.60 -11.69
CA SER A 76 -0.29 14.47 -12.93
C SER A 76 -0.83 15.84 -13.39
N SER A 77 -1.57 15.86 -14.50
CA SER A 77 -2.32 17.05 -14.94
C SER A 77 -3.24 17.58 -13.85
N ASP A 78 -3.90 16.68 -13.13
CA ASP A 78 -5.04 17.00 -12.27
C ASP A 78 -4.75 16.79 -10.79
N THR A 79 -3.62 16.19 -10.42
CA THR A 79 -3.28 15.94 -9.02
C THR A 79 -1.77 16.06 -8.74
N ASP A 80 -1.42 16.62 -7.59
CA ASP A 80 -0.06 16.69 -7.05
C ASP A 80 0.03 16.36 -5.55
N GLY A 81 -1.07 15.93 -4.94
CA GLY A 81 -1.11 15.61 -3.52
C GLY A 81 -2.50 15.21 -3.04
N VAL A 82 -2.60 15.00 -1.73
CA VAL A 82 -3.84 14.59 -1.07
C VAL A 82 -3.96 15.25 0.29
N VAL A 83 -5.19 15.65 0.62
CA VAL A 83 -5.59 16.04 1.97
C VAL A 83 -6.66 15.07 2.45
N VAL A 84 -6.43 14.46 3.61
CA VAL A 84 -7.44 13.68 4.34
C VAL A 84 -7.86 14.49 5.56
N ALA A 85 -9.16 14.66 5.73
CA ALA A 85 -9.74 15.41 6.83
C ALA A 85 -10.87 14.62 7.49
N VAL A 86 -11.16 14.95 8.75
CA VAL A 86 -12.16 14.29 9.59
C VAL A 86 -13.04 15.33 10.25
N ASP A 87 -14.34 15.08 10.34
CA ASP A 87 -15.26 15.93 11.08
C ASP A 87 -15.43 15.50 12.55
N SER A 88 -16.25 16.22 13.29
CA SER A 88 -16.55 15.92 14.70
C SER A 88 -17.32 14.61 14.93
N ALA A 89 -17.95 14.06 13.89
CA ALA A 89 -18.64 12.78 13.93
C ALA A 89 -17.70 11.61 13.57
N GLY A 90 -16.40 11.90 13.35
CA GLY A 90 -15.40 10.91 12.98
C GLY A 90 -15.51 10.49 11.52
N GLN A 91 -16.22 11.24 10.68
CA GLN A 91 -16.40 10.92 9.28
C GLN A 91 -15.25 11.53 8.46
N TYR A 92 -14.56 10.68 7.70
CA TYR A 92 -13.41 11.11 6.92
C TYR A 92 -13.76 11.43 5.46
N VAL A 93 -12.99 12.37 4.90
CA VAL A 93 -13.02 12.76 3.48
C VAL A 93 -11.61 12.82 2.90
N GLN A 94 -11.48 12.47 1.62
CA GLN A 94 -10.28 12.62 0.80
C GLN A 94 -10.52 13.72 -0.24
N CYS A 95 -9.56 14.64 -0.32
CA CYS A 95 -9.49 15.66 -1.35
C CYS A 95 -8.16 15.54 -2.09
N GLU A 96 -8.20 15.17 -3.37
CA GLU A 96 -7.06 15.27 -4.26
C GLU A 96 -6.70 16.74 -4.49
N SER A 97 -5.42 17.09 -4.36
CA SER A 97 -4.97 18.46 -4.57
C SER A 97 -4.34 18.65 -5.94
N LYS A 98 -4.56 19.81 -6.55
CA LYS A 98 -3.70 20.38 -7.58
C LYS A 98 -3.34 21.81 -7.18
N GLY A 99 -2.09 22.04 -6.81
CA GLY A 99 -1.66 23.29 -6.20
C GLY A 99 -2.45 23.56 -4.92
N ARG A 100 -3.28 24.61 -4.95
CA ARG A 100 -4.13 25.03 -3.82
C ARG A 100 -5.61 24.69 -4.01
N THR A 101 -5.94 23.97 -5.09
CA THR A 101 -7.31 23.55 -5.39
C THR A 101 -7.47 22.08 -5.04
N GLY A 102 -8.58 21.74 -4.39
CA GLY A 102 -8.99 20.39 -4.06
C GLY A 102 -10.19 19.97 -4.91
N HIS A 103 -10.27 18.68 -5.17
CA HIS A 103 -11.46 18.02 -5.69
C HIS A 103 -11.65 16.69 -4.95
N SER A 104 -12.85 16.12 -5.05
CA SER A 104 -13.10 14.75 -4.65
C SER A 104 -13.66 14.03 -5.86
N ILE A 105 -13.13 12.85 -6.18
CA ILE A 105 -13.67 12.02 -7.25
C ILE A 105 -15.04 11.38 -6.88
N SER A 106 -15.43 11.47 -5.60
CA SER A 106 -16.74 11.08 -5.09
C SER A 106 -17.68 12.29 -4.96
N LEU A 107 -18.90 12.20 -5.53
CA LEU A 107 -19.93 13.25 -5.46
C LEU A 107 -21.25 12.74 -4.82
N PRO A 108 -21.72 13.35 -3.72
CA PRO A 108 -21.00 14.30 -2.86
C PRO A 108 -19.74 13.63 -2.26
N PRO A 109 -18.73 14.41 -1.78
CA PRO A 109 -17.61 13.86 -1.01
C PRO A 109 -18.20 13.06 0.13
N THR A 110 -18.19 11.74 0.00
CA THR A 110 -19.08 10.87 0.77
C THR A 110 -18.32 10.36 1.96
N PHE A 111 -18.91 10.49 3.13
CA PHE A 111 -18.43 9.95 4.39
C PHE A 111 -18.17 8.44 4.28
N ILE A 112 -16.92 8.03 4.53
CA ILE A 112 -16.46 6.66 4.23
C ILE A 112 -16.84 5.63 5.28
N ASN A 113 -17.14 6.07 6.50
CA ASN A 113 -17.63 5.17 7.55
C ASN A 113 -18.98 4.50 7.18
N ASP A 114 -19.66 4.95 6.12
CA ASP A 114 -20.93 4.40 5.63
C ASP A 114 -20.88 3.88 4.17
N ARG A 115 -19.71 3.89 3.51
CA ARG A 115 -19.60 3.43 2.11
C ARG A 115 -19.06 2.01 2.00
N LEU A 116 -19.90 1.15 1.42
CA LEU A 116 -19.66 -0.19 0.85
C LEU A 116 -19.19 -1.33 1.77
N TRP A 117 -18.80 -1.08 3.02
CA TRP A 117 -18.19 -2.15 3.83
C TRP A 117 -18.74 -2.26 5.26
N GLY A 118 -19.36 -1.22 5.83
CA GLY A 118 -20.05 -1.28 7.13
C GLY A 118 -19.10 -1.28 8.33
N ALA A 119 -19.61 -0.86 9.49
CA ALA A 119 -18.82 -0.74 10.71
C ALA A 119 -18.18 -2.09 11.12
N GLY A 120 -16.87 -2.09 11.39
CA GLY A 120 -16.15 -3.25 11.97
C GLY A 120 -14.96 -3.78 11.15
N HIS A 121 -14.56 -3.12 10.05
CA HIS A 121 -13.37 -3.50 9.30
C HIS A 121 -12.09 -2.86 9.84
N LEU A 122 -10.99 -3.61 9.83
CA LEU A 122 -9.67 -3.14 10.32
C LEU A 122 -9.11 -1.97 9.51
N VAL A 123 -9.41 -1.95 8.20
CA VAL A 123 -9.05 -0.92 7.23
C VAL A 123 -10.23 -0.67 6.30
N GLU A 124 -10.60 0.60 6.13
CA GLU A 124 -11.62 1.06 5.17
C GLU A 124 -10.98 1.99 4.15
N PHE A 125 -11.24 1.79 2.86
CA PHE A 125 -10.57 2.55 1.80
C PHE A 125 -11.34 3.81 1.40
N PHE A 126 -10.59 4.89 1.16
CA PHE A 126 -11.03 5.99 0.29
C PHE A 126 -10.80 5.57 -1.17
N ASP A 127 -11.12 6.46 -2.10
CA ASP A 127 -10.83 6.22 -3.50
C ASP A 127 -9.32 6.15 -3.77
N SER A 128 -8.92 5.20 -4.60
CA SER A 128 -7.55 5.06 -5.11
C SER A 128 -7.55 5.15 -6.63
N PHE A 129 -6.57 5.84 -7.20
CA PHE A 129 -6.43 5.93 -8.64
C PHE A 129 -4.98 5.96 -9.07
N ASN A 130 -4.81 5.75 -10.37
CA ASN A 130 -3.55 5.88 -11.07
C ASN A 130 -3.71 6.95 -12.15
N ALA A 131 -2.80 7.92 -12.22
CA ALA A 131 -2.84 9.02 -13.18
C ALA A 131 -1.48 9.20 -13.88
N PRO A 132 -1.42 9.33 -15.21
CA PRO A 132 -0.17 9.61 -15.91
C PRO A 132 0.47 10.93 -15.44
N THR A 133 1.79 10.93 -15.23
CA THR A 133 2.57 12.13 -14.85
C THR A 133 3.44 12.65 -16.00
N GLY A 134 3.39 11.98 -17.15
CA GLY A 134 4.32 12.18 -18.26
C GLY A 134 5.59 11.33 -18.13
N ALA A 135 6.40 11.26 -19.20
CA ALA A 135 7.69 10.55 -19.25
C ALA A 135 7.65 9.05 -18.87
N GLY A 136 6.56 8.34 -19.20
CA GLY A 136 6.43 6.90 -18.90
C GLY A 136 6.25 6.60 -17.40
N GLN A 137 5.83 7.61 -16.63
CA GLN A 137 5.52 7.49 -15.21
C GLN A 137 4.04 7.69 -14.93
N VAL A 138 3.61 7.04 -13.86
CA VAL A 138 2.26 7.11 -13.31
C VAL A 138 2.35 7.46 -11.83
N LEU A 139 1.48 8.35 -11.39
CA LEU A 139 1.18 8.60 -9.99
C LEU A 139 0.16 7.56 -9.54
N SER A 140 0.48 6.79 -8.50
CA SER A 140 -0.49 6.01 -7.75
C SER A 140 -0.82 6.74 -6.46
N LEU A 141 -2.09 6.94 -6.16
CA LEU A 141 -2.56 7.69 -4.98
C LEU A 141 -3.79 7.01 -4.37
N GLY A 142 -3.85 6.98 -3.05
CA GLY A 142 -5.06 6.59 -2.32
C GLY A 142 -4.93 6.86 -0.83
N ALA A 143 -6.05 6.72 -0.12
CA ALA A 143 -6.08 6.80 1.34
C ALA A 143 -6.97 5.70 1.93
N GLY A 144 -6.92 5.53 3.26
CA GLY A 144 -7.82 4.66 4.02
C GLY A 144 -7.95 5.10 5.48
N HIS A 145 -9.01 4.71 6.15
CA HIS A 145 -9.17 4.77 7.60
C HIS A 145 -8.73 3.43 8.20
N TYR A 146 -8.19 3.44 9.41
CA TYR A 146 -7.82 2.24 10.14
C TYR A 146 -8.31 2.27 11.59
N THR A 147 -8.57 1.08 12.13
CA THR A 147 -8.92 0.90 13.54
C THR A 147 -7.72 1.09 14.47
N ALA A 148 -7.97 1.38 15.75
CA ALA A 148 -6.92 1.66 16.74
C ALA A 148 -5.89 0.52 16.93
N ASP A 149 -6.21 -0.71 16.53
CA ASP A 149 -5.30 -1.85 16.60
C ASP A 149 -4.20 -1.83 15.53
N VAL A 150 -4.33 -0.97 14.51
CA VAL A 150 -3.35 -0.78 13.43
C VAL A 150 -2.28 0.22 13.87
N ALA A 151 -1.03 -0.23 13.93
CA ALA A 151 0.13 0.60 14.26
C ALA A 151 1.00 0.96 13.03
N LYS A 152 0.86 0.22 11.93
CA LYS A 152 1.60 0.44 10.69
C LYS A 152 0.78 0.00 9.48
N VAL A 153 0.80 0.82 8.43
CA VAL A 153 0.23 0.52 7.12
C VAL A 153 1.35 0.57 6.07
N THR A 154 1.38 -0.43 5.19
CA THR A 154 2.29 -0.46 4.03
C THR A 154 1.54 -0.80 2.77
N ILE A 155 2.08 -0.38 1.64
CA ILE A 155 1.54 -0.59 0.30
C ILE A 155 2.51 -1.42 -0.51
N SER A 156 1.98 -2.42 -1.20
CA SER A 156 2.69 -3.16 -2.24
C SER A 156 1.99 -2.93 -3.58
N TYR A 157 2.65 -3.26 -4.68
CA TYR A 157 2.14 -2.99 -6.03
C TYR A 157 2.18 -4.27 -6.88
N GLY A 158 1.03 -4.65 -7.45
CA GLY A 158 0.91 -5.84 -8.31
C GLY A 158 1.34 -7.13 -7.61
N ASP A 159 2.34 -7.82 -8.17
CA ASP A 159 2.93 -9.03 -7.59
C ASP A 159 4.29 -8.80 -6.92
N ASP A 160 4.77 -7.55 -6.88
CA ASP A 160 6.00 -7.20 -6.17
C ASP A 160 5.75 -7.23 -4.65
N PRO A 161 6.49 -8.06 -3.88
CA PRO A 161 6.32 -8.15 -2.43
C PRO A 161 6.91 -6.94 -1.69
N THR A 162 7.55 -6.00 -2.37
CA THR A 162 8.16 -4.82 -1.76
C THR A 162 7.09 -3.92 -1.14
N GLN A 163 7.24 -3.66 0.15
CA GLN A 163 6.30 -2.88 0.95
C GLN A 163 6.84 -1.48 1.23
N TYR A 164 6.05 -0.47 0.89
CA TYR A 164 6.35 0.95 1.11
C TYR A 164 5.48 1.50 2.24
N PRO A 165 6.03 2.26 3.20
CA PRO A 165 5.25 2.82 4.29
C PRO A 165 4.24 3.85 3.77
N ALA A 166 3.01 3.80 4.29
CA ALA A 166 2.03 4.85 4.10
C ALA A 166 2.24 5.97 5.13
N VAL A 167 1.78 7.18 4.81
CA VAL A 167 1.66 8.28 5.79
C VAL A 167 0.46 7.96 6.66
N MET A 168 0.61 7.99 7.99
CA MET A 168 -0.47 7.70 8.93
C MET A 168 -0.63 8.85 9.93
N ALA A 169 -1.87 9.32 10.15
CA ALA A 169 -2.19 10.28 11.19
C ALA A 169 -3.71 10.33 11.45
N GLY A 170 -4.08 10.53 12.72
CA GLY A 170 -5.47 10.77 13.12
C GLY A 170 -6.45 9.69 12.66
N GLY A 171 -6.08 8.41 12.73
CA GLY A 171 -6.93 7.29 12.30
C GLY A 171 -6.98 7.06 10.78
N ALA A 172 -6.32 7.91 9.99
CA ALA A 172 -6.24 7.76 8.54
C ALA A 172 -4.81 7.42 8.09
N PHE A 173 -4.72 6.81 6.90
CA PHE A 173 -3.49 6.67 6.14
C PHE A 173 -3.66 7.22 4.73
N ALA A 174 -2.55 7.65 4.12
CA ALA A 174 -2.48 8.02 2.70
C ALA A 174 -1.20 7.43 2.10
N TYR A 175 -1.27 7.04 0.83
CA TYR A 175 -0.11 6.62 0.06
C TYR A 175 -0.04 7.35 -1.26
N THR A 176 1.18 7.62 -1.69
CA THR A 176 1.48 8.15 -3.01
C THR A 176 2.75 7.50 -3.53
N ALA A 177 2.79 7.17 -4.80
CA ALA A 177 3.99 6.63 -5.44
C ALA A 177 4.13 7.15 -6.87
N ALA A 178 5.36 7.48 -7.24
CA ALA A 178 5.77 7.62 -8.63
C ALA A 178 6.23 6.25 -9.13
N ILE A 179 5.59 5.75 -10.18
CA ILE A 179 5.82 4.42 -10.73
C ILE A 179 6.23 4.57 -12.19
N SER A 180 7.42 4.10 -12.54
CA SER A 180 7.83 3.95 -13.94
C SER A 180 7.28 2.64 -14.47
N THR A 181 6.67 2.66 -15.65
CA THR A 181 6.04 1.48 -16.29
C THR A 181 6.82 1.00 -17.53
N GLY A 182 8.05 1.48 -17.70
CA GLY A 182 8.88 1.22 -18.87
C GLY A 182 8.47 2.06 -20.10
N PRO A 183 9.13 1.84 -21.26
CA PRO A 183 8.85 2.57 -22.50
C PRO A 183 7.55 2.12 -23.19
N ASP A 184 6.99 0.98 -22.78
CA ASP A 184 5.75 0.45 -23.34
C ASP A 184 4.55 1.21 -22.77
N ALA A 185 4.03 2.16 -23.55
CA ALA A 185 2.87 2.99 -23.19
C ALA A 185 1.57 2.21 -22.90
N ASN A 186 1.56 0.88 -23.09
CA ASN A 186 0.45 -0.02 -22.81
C ASN A 186 0.61 -0.79 -21.49
N ALA A 187 1.69 -0.58 -20.74
CA ALA A 187 1.88 -1.19 -19.44
C ALA A 187 0.83 -0.63 -18.46
N PHE A 188 -0.10 -1.48 -18.04
CA PHE A 188 -1.09 -1.12 -17.04
C PHE A 188 -0.39 -0.77 -15.72
N PRO A 189 -0.76 0.33 -15.04
CA PRO A 189 -0.19 0.64 -13.75
C PRO A 189 -0.48 -0.49 -12.76
N PRO A 190 0.48 -0.88 -11.91
CA PRO A 190 0.26 -1.97 -10.98
C PRO A 190 -0.82 -1.61 -9.98
N THR A 191 -1.69 -2.57 -9.65
CA THR A 191 -2.72 -2.38 -8.63
C THR A 191 -2.06 -2.26 -7.25
N PRO A 192 -2.26 -1.16 -6.51
CA PRO A 192 -1.81 -1.08 -5.13
C PRO A 192 -2.62 -2.02 -4.25
N TYR A 193 -1.99 -2.57 -3.22
CA TYR A 193 -2.70 -3.30 -2.17
C TYR A 193 -2.10 -3.04 -0.79
N VAL A 194 -2.96 -3.01 0.22
CA VAL A 194 -2.61 -2.62 1.60
C VAL A 194 -2.30 -3.82 2.47
N HIS A 195 -1.31 -3.62 3.33
CA HIS A 195 -1.05 -4.41 4.52
C HIS A 195 -1.23 -3.55 5.77
N ALA A 196 -1.78 -4.11 6.84
CA ALA A 196 -1.82 -3.46 8.14
C ALA A 196 -1.25 -4.38 9.22
N TYR A 197 -0.52 -3.77 10.16
CA TYR A 197 0.19 -4.46 11.22
C TYR A 197 -0.17 -3.87 12.58
N ASN A 198 -0.24 -4.72 13.60
CA ASN A 198 -0.39 -4.27 14.98
C ASN A 198 0.94 -3.76 15.57
N ALA A 199 0.92 -3.29 16.81
CA ALA A 199 2.10 -2.77 17.51
C ALA A 199 3.22 -3.81 17.71
N ASP A 200 2.90 -5.10 17.74
CA ASP A 200 3.88 -6.18 17.83
C ASP A 200 4.54 -6.51 16.47
N GLY A 201 4.12 -5.83 15.40
CA GLY A 201 4.58 -6.09 14.05
C GLY A 201 3.93 -7.31 13.39
N LYS A 202 2.87 -7.87 13.97
CA LYS A 202 2.06 -8.93 13.35
C LYS A 202 1.18 -8.33 12.26
N GLU A 203 1.21 -8.92 11.06
CA GLU A 203 0.25 -8.58 10.00
C GLU A 203 -1.15 -9.00 10.44
N ILE A 204 -2.07 -8.05 10.51
CA ILE A 204 -3.47 -8.24 10.91
C ILE A 204 -4.44 -8.05 9.75
N TYR A 205 -3.99 -7.44 8.66
CA TYR A 205 -4.75 -7.26 7.45
C TYR A 205 -3.84 -7.33 6.21
N ASN A 206 -4.31 -8.03 5.17
CA ASN A 206 -3.65 -8.11 3.88
C ASN A 206 -4.70 -8.16 2.78
N GLN A 207 -4.86 -7.05 2.06
CA GLN A 207 -5.91 -6.89 1.04
C GLN A 207 -5.83 -7.93 -0.08
N LYS A 208 -4.65 -8.49 -0.36
CA LYS A 208 -4.46 -9.48 -1.43
C LYS A 208 -5.08 -10.84 -1.07
N THR A 209 -5.03 -11.22 0.21
CA THR A 209 -5.55 -12.51 0.71
C THR A 209 -6.88 -12.39 1.44
N GLN A 210 -7.21 -11.19 1.90
CA GLN A 210 -8.49 -10.83 2.49
C GLN A 210 -9.14 -9.86 1.51
N PRO A 211 -9.63 -10.33 0.34
CA PRO A 211 -10.35 -9.47 -0.57
C PRO A 211 -11.51 -8.84 0.19
N THR A 212 -11.71 -7.54 -0.03
CA THR A 212 -12.89 -6.81 0.40
C THR A 212 -14.10 -7.54 -0.18
N ALA A 213 -14.83 -8.31 0.63
CA ALA A 213 -15.78 -9.31 0.16
C ALA A 213 -16.75 -8.76 -0.91
N LYS A 214 -16.48 -9.08 -2.17
CA LYS A 214 -17.39 -8.87 -3.30
C LYS A 214 -17.74 -10.20 -3.96
N ASP A 215 -17.82 -11.28 -3.17
CA ASP A 215 -18.28 -12.60 -3.61
C ASP A 215 -19.54 -13.04 -2.87
N THR A 216 -20.53 -12.16 -2.78
CA THR A 216 -21.92 -12.58 -2.55
C THR A 216 -22.85 -11.79 -3.47
N HIS A 217 -22.94 -12.24 -4.72
CA HIS A 217 -24.20 -12.13 -5.45
C HIS A 217 -24.89 -13.51 -5.36
N PRO A 218 -26.16 -13.59 -4.89
CA PRO A 218 -26.99 -14.79 -5.07
C PRO A 218 -27.32 -15.04 -6.54
#